data_AF-A0A4Q2X970-F1
#
_entry.id   AF-A0A4Q2X970-F1
#
_cell.length_a   1.000
_cell.length_b   1.000
_cell.length_c   1.000
_cell.angle_alpha   90.00
_cell.angle_beta   90.00
_cell.angle_gamma   90.00
#
_symmetry.space_group_name_H-M   'P 1'
#
loop_
_entity.id
_entity.type
_entity.pdbx_description
1 polymer ?
#
loop_
_entity_poly.entity_id
_entity_poly.type
_entity_poly.pdbx_seq_one_letter_code
_entity_poly.pdbx_strand_id
1 'polypeptide(L)'
;MPAPKAFTRFQMNPFQPGNPAVFPLTQEDEIKAQKLERELNKAAVAKNLKAANDLYMKLSFLLSPLNHNHRLLKAKIPLFRIAMDLGPFPELEDNLRKASMQLDWQTPEWLEVNFLLALHFVKKGEFADAKLYISVVLENEHVIPSPVQRKQFHEKVIARLSDEFVIHHLKSRQSGEIDPQKLEIDVLKILVSDRSDDDILVSISDSTPIETARALYLLESFSREKSLAPLALPDMESRKGKIFVGGKLFRAFKSRARAAICDPESPVNKAWKEKGVTSLFGGKSLLAASVASAFNRVDLAIYAIAVPVTALIVKTGIEAVCDATEEDFIS
;
A
#
# COMPACT_ATOMS: atom_id res chain seq x y z
N MET A 1 -13.41 -17.68 24.74
CA MET A 1 -12.08 -17.21 25.17
C MET A 1 -12.15 -15.70 25.37
N PRO A 2 -11.62 -15.13 26.46
CA PRO A 2 -11.63 -13.68 26.67
C PRO A 2 -10.74 -12.97 25.63
N ALA A 3 -11.11 -11.74 25.25
CA ALA A 3 -10.34 -10.93 24.30
C ALA A 3 -8.86 -10.80 24.74
N PRO A 4 -7.89 -10.75 23.80
CA PRO A 4 -6.47 -10.60 24.13
C PRO A 4 -6.23 -9.41 25.05
N LYS A 5 -5.31 -9.50 26.01
CA LYS A 5 -5.07 -8.43 27.01
C LYS A 5 -4.69 -7.06 26.42
N ALA A 6 -4.29 -6.98 25.15
CA ALA A 6 -4.12 -5.71 24.44
C ALA A 6 -5.44 -4.99 24.11
N PHE A 7 -6.56 -5.74 24.03
CA PHE A 7 -7.90 -5.21 23.72
C PHE A 7 -8.56 -4.47 24.88
N THR A 8 -8.10 -4.63 26.13
CA THR A 8 -8.74 -3.98 27.29
C THR A 8 -8.37 -2.50 27.45
N ARG A 9 -7.35 -1.99 26.72
CA ARG A 9 -7.00 -0.56 26.72
C ARG A 9 -7.77 0.27 25.70
N PHE A 10 -8.31 -0.36 24.66
CA PHE A 10 -9.37 0.27 23.89
C PHE A 10 -10.67 -0.02 24.62
N GLN A 11 -11.38 1.02 25.05
CA GLN A 11 -12.79 0.89 25.41
C GLN A 11 -13.55 0.52 24.12
N MET A 12 -13.44 -0.72 23.67
CA MET A 12 -14.41 -1.31 22.78
C MET A 12 -15.66 -1.44 23.62
N ASN A 13 -16.62 -0.57 23.33
CA ASN A 13 -17.91 -0.55 23.98
C ASN A 13 -18.54 -1.94 23.76
N PRO A 14 -18.89 -2.70 24.80
CA PRO A 14 -19.62 -3.98 24.66
C PRO A 14 -21.07 -3.76 24.18
N PHE A 15 -21.43 -2.53 23.81
CA PHE A 15 -22.71 -2.19 23.22
C PHE A 15 -22.70 -2.54 21.73
N GLN A 16 -23.04 -3.79 21.42
CA GLN A 16 -23.80 -4.04 20.20
C GLN A 16 -25.25 -3.64 20.51
N PRO A 17 -25.73 -2.44 20.12
CA PRO A 17 -27.17 -2.20 20.14
C PRO A 17 -27.82 -3.34 19.35
N GLY A 18 -28.89 -3.93 19.89
CA GLY A 18 -29.57 -5.07 19.26
C GLY A 18 -29.75 -4.79 17.77
N ASN A 19 -29.16 -5.65 16.93
CA ASN A 19 -29.14 -5.41 15.49
C ASN A 19 -30.59 -5.25 15.02
N PRO A 20 -30.95 -4.10 14.39
CA PRO A 20 -32.29 -3.94 13.86
C PRO A 20 -32.56 -5.06 12.86
N ALA A 21 -33.81 -5.53 12.79
CA ALA A 21 -34.19 -6.60 11.89
C ALA A 21 -33.79 -6.24 10.45
N VAL A 22 -33.04 -7.13 9.80
CA VAL A 22 -32.66 -7.01 8.39
C VAL A 22 -33.85 -7.45 7.55
N PHE A 23 -34.33 -6.57 6.69
CA PHE A 23 -35.45 -6.89 5.80
C PHE A 23 -34.92 -7.57 4.52
N PRO A 24 -35.56 -8.65 4.06
CA PRO A 24 -35.12 -9.33 2.84
C PRO A 24 -35.28 -8.40 1.62
N LEU A 25 -34.29 -8.46 0.72
CA LEU A 25 -34.37 -7.78 -0.57
C LEU A 25 -35.32 -8.55 -1.49
N THR A 26 -36.00 -7.82 -2.38
CA THR A 26 -36.67 -8.46 -3.52
C THR A 26 -35.62 -9.07 -4.45
N GLN A 27 -36.01 -10.05 -5.28
CA GLN A 27 -35.08 -10.62 -6.27
C GLN A 27 -34.54 -9.55 -7.23
N GLU A 28 -35.36 -8.57 -7.60
CA GLU A 28 -34.96 -7.47 -8.47
C GLU A 28 -33.92 -6.56 -7.78
N ASP A 29 -34.17 -6.19 -6.52
CA ASP A 29 -33.24 -5.37 -5.74
C ASP A 29 -31.92 -6.10 -5.48
N GLU A 30 -31.96 -7.41 -5.24
CA GLU A 30 -30.75 -8.22 -5.06
C GLU A 30 -29.89 -8.23 -6.33
N ILE A 31 -30.49 -8.46 -7.51
CA ILE A 31 -29.79 -8.41 -8.81
C ILE A 31 -29.17 -7.02 -9.02
N LYS A 32 -29.92 -5.97 -8.68
CA LYS A 32 -29.46 -4.58 -8.80
C LYS A 32 -28.30 -4.28 -7.85
N ALA A 33 -28.37 -4.72 -6.60
CA ALA A 33 -27.31 -4.58 -5.61
C ALA A 33 -26.02 -5.26 -6.09
N GLN A 34 -26.10 -6.52 -6.55
CA GLN A 34 -24.95 -7.28 -7.07
C GLN A 34 -24.33 -6.63 -8.31
N LYS A 35 -25.13 -6.00 -9.17
CA LYS A 35 -24.59 -5.24 -10.31
C LYS A 35 -23.82 -4.02 -9.83
N LEU A 36 -24.39 -3.24 -8.90
CA LEU A 36 -23.75 -2.05 -8.34
C LEU A 36 -22.44 -2.41 -7.60
N GLU A 37 -22.40 -3.50 -6.85
CA GLU A 37 -21.20 -3.98 -6.16
C GLU A 37 -20.08 -4.33 -7.14
N ARG A 38 -20.41 -5.03 -8.25
CA ARG A 38 -19.44 -5.36 -9.29
C ARG A 38 -18.91 -4.11 -9.99
N GLU A 39 -19.78 -3.15 -10.31
CA GLU A 39 -19.37 -1.88 -10.93
C GLU A 39 -18.53 -1.04 -9.97
N LEU A 40 -18.86 -1.04 -8.67
CA LEU A 40 -18.09 -0.34 -7.63
C LEU A 40 -16.68 -0.91 -7.54
N ASN A 41 -16.53 -2.24 -7.52
CA ASN A 41 -15.22 -2.87 -7.50
C ASN A 41 -14.41 -2.55 -8.77
N LYS A 42 -15.04 -2.53 -9.95
CA LYS A 42 -14.37 -2.10 -11.20
C LYS A 42 -13.90 -0.64 -11.12
N ALA A 43 -14.74 0.26 -10.62
CA ALA A 43 -14.37 1.66 -10.42
C ALA A 43 -13.24 1.82 -9.40
N ALA A 44 -13.22 0.96 -8.38
CA ALA A 44 -12.18 0.94 -7.36
C ALA A 44 -10.82 0.47 -7.89
N VAL A 45 -10.81 -0.61 -8.68
CA VAL A 45 -9.61 -1.08 -9.41
C VAL A 45 -9.10 0.00 -10.36
N ALA A 46 -10.00 0.71 -11.04
CA ALA A 46 -9.66 1.86 -11.89
C ALA A 46 -9.25 3.13 -11.10
N LYS A 47 -9.20 3.08 -9.76
CA LYS A 47 -8.90 4.20 -8.84
C LYS A 47 -9.75 5.45 -9.08
N ASN A 48 -10.97 5.28 -9.60
CA ASN A 48 -11.90 6.37 -9.86
C ASN A 48 -12.79 6.62 -8.64
N LEU A 49 -12.29 7.41 -7.68
CA LEU A 49 -12.98 7.68 -6.41
C LEU A 49 -14.38 8.29 -6.62
N LYS A 50 -14.53 9.20 -7.58
CA LYS A 50 -15.83 9.84 -7.86
C LYS A 50 -16.86 8.81 -8.33
N ALA A 51 -16.51 7.99 -9.33
CA ALA A 51 -17.40 6.96 -9.84
C ALA A 51 -17.72 5.90 -8.77
N ALA A 52 -16.72 5.48 -7.98
CA ALA A 52 -16.91 4.54 -6.88
C ALA A 52 -17.88 5.10 -5.81
N ASN A 53 -17.74 6.40 -5.49
CA ASN A 53 -18.63 7.07 -4.53
C ASN A 53 -20.07 7.19 -5.05
N ASP A 54 -20.25 7.57 -6.32
CA ASP A 54 -21.59 7.64 -6.93
C ASP A 54 -22.29 6.27 -6.93
N LEU A 55 -21.54 5.18 -7.19
CA LEU A 55 -22.04 3.82 -7.13
C LEU A 55 -22.37 3.38 -5.70
N TYR A 56 -21.52 3.73 -4.74
CA TYR A 56 -21.77 3.47 -3.31
C TYR A 56 -23.03 4.18 -2.83
N MET A 57 -23.25 5.45 -3.22
CA MET A 57 -24.45 6.20 -2.83
C MET A 57 -25.73 5.55 -3.38
N LYS A 58 -25.70 5.06 -4.63
CA LYS A 58 -26.81 4.30 -5.22
C LYS A 58 -27.08 3.00 -4.45
N LEU A 59 -26.02 2.29 -4.07
CA LEU A 59 -26.14 1.07 -3.26
C LEU A 59 -26.67 1.37 -1.86
N SER A 60 -26.21 2.45 -1.23
CA SER A 60 -26.68 2.93 0.07
C SER A 60 -28.17 3.26 0.05
N PHE A 61 -28.65 3.93 -1.00
CA PHE A 61 -30.07 4.23 -1.15
C PHE A 61 -30.94 2.98 -1.20
N LEU A 62 -30.44 1.90 -1.79
CA LEU A 62 -31.13 0.61 -1.88
C LEU A 62 -31.11 -0.18 -0.56
N LEU A 63 -29.95 -0.21 0.11
CA LEU A 63 -29.69 -1.13 1.23
C LEU A 63 -29.95 -0.53 2.61
N SER A 64 -29.80 0.79 2.78
CA SER A 64 -29.94 1.45 4.09
C SER A 64 -31.37 1.33 4.66
N PRO A 65 -32.45 1.55 3.87
CA PRO A 65 -33.82 1.42 4.38
C PRO A 65 -34.16 0.01 4.90
N LEU A 66 -33.41 -0.99 4.45
CA LEU A 66 -33.60 -2.41 4.75
C LEU A 66 -32.63 -2.93 5.82
N ASN A 67 -31.84 -2.04 6.44
CA ASN A 67 -30.85 -2.34 7.49
C ASN A 67 -29.70 -3.27 7.06
N HIS A 68 -29.31 -3.30 5.78
CA HIS A 68 -28.15 -4.08 5.29
C HIS A 68 -26.80 -3.39 5.58
N ASN A 69 -26.59 -2.96 6.83
CA ASN A 69 -25.43 -2.15 7.24
C ASN A 69 -24.09 -2.88 7.02
N HIS A 70 -24.02 -4.18 7.30
CA HIS A 70 -22.79 -4.97 7.09
C HIS A 70 -22.37 -4.99 5.61
N ARG A 71 -23.34 -5.20 4.70
CA ARG A 71 -23.10 -5.19 3.25
C ARG A 71 -22.63 -3.81 2.79
N LEU A 72 -23.20 -2.74 3.35
CA LEU A 72 -22.75 -1.38 3.08
C LEU A 72 -21.35 -1.08 3.60
N LEU A 73 -20.98 -1.56 4.79
CA LEU A 73 -19.62 -1.41 5.32
C LEU A 73 -18.61 -2.12 4.43
N LYS A 74 -18.91 -3.35 4.00
CA LYS A 74 -18.10 -4.09 3.04
C LYS A 74 -17.91 -3.32 1.73
N ALA A 75 -18.99 -2.78 1.18
CA ALA A 75 -18.94 -1.97 -0.04
C ALA A 75 -18.18 -0.64 0.12
N LYS A 76 -18.00 -0.15 1.36
CA LYS A 76 -17.26 1.08 1.66
C LYS A 76 -15.74 0.87 1.71
N ILE A 77 -15.26 -0.34 2.02
CA ILE A 77 -13.83 -0.68 2.12
C ILE A 77 -13.03 -0.31 0.84
N PRO A 78 -13.49 -0.64 -0.38
CA PRO A 78 -12.80 -0.22 -1.59
C PRO A 78 -12.64 1.31 -1.70
N LEU A 79 -13.62 2.09 -1.24
CA LEU A 79 -13.48 3.55 -1.22
C LEU A 79 -12.41 4.02 -0.25
N PHE A 80 -12.30 3.38 0.92
CA PHE A 80 -11.23 3.68 1.87
C PHE A 80 -9.85 3.39 1.27
N ARG A 81 -9.69 2.28 0.54
CA ARG A 81 -8.43 1.95 -0.16
C ARG A 81 -8.06 3.03 -1.19
N ILE A 82 -9.00 3.44 -2.04
CA ILE A 82 -8.75 4.48 -3.06
C ILE A 82 -8.43 5.82 -2.37
N ALA A 83 -9.20 6.20 -1.34
CA ALA A 83 -8.98 7.43 -0.60
C ALA A 83 -7.59 7.44 0.06
N MET A 84 -7.17 6.31 0.63
CA MET A 84 -5.81 6.14 1.16
C MET A 84 -4.74 6.38 0.10
N ASP A 85 -4.95 5.94 -1.15
CA ASP A 85 -3.98 6.07 -2.23
C ASP A 85 -3.92 7.50 -2.81
N LEU A 86 -5.07 8.18 -2.95
CA LEU A 86 -5.17 9.47 -3.64
C LEU A 86 -4.71 10.68 -2.81
N GLY A 87 -4.59 10.58 -1.49
CA GLY A 87 -4.06 11.65 -0.64
C GLY A 87 -4.88 11.91 0.62
N PRO A 88 -4.65 13.04 1.32
CA PRO A 88 -5.32 13.32 2.58
C PRO A 88 -6.82 13.52 2.35
N PHE A 89 -7.62 12.60 2.89
CA PHE A 89 -9.06 12.71 2.96
C PHE A 89 -9.41 13.03 4.43
N PRO A 90 -9.80 14.27 4.77
CA PRO A 90 -9.89 14.73 6.16
C PRO A 90 -10.77 13.85 7.06
N GLU A 91 -11.81 13.25 6.48
CA GLU A 91 -12.78 12.43 7.21
C GLU A 91 -12.43 10.93 7.23
N LEU A 92 -11.29 10.52 6.66
CA LEU A 92 -10.97 9.10 6.49
C LEU A 92 -10.73 8.40 7.81
N GLU A 93 -10.01 9.05 8.73
CA GLU A 93 -9.74 8.51 10.07
C GLU A 93 -11.04 8.21 10.81
N ASP A 94 -11.93 9.21 10.90
CA ASP A 94 -13.23 9.08 11.57
C ASP A 94 -14.09 7.98 10.94
N ASN A 95 -14.12 7.92 9.61
CA ASN A 95 -14.88 6.91 8.89
C ASN A 95 -14.34 5.49 9.13
N LEU A 96 -13.02 5.32 9.14
CA LEU A 96 -12.37 4.04 9.43
C LEU A 96 -12.57 3.62 10.90
N ARG A 97 -12.44 4.54 11.85
CA ARG A 97 -12.71 4.27 13.28
C ARG A 97 -14.16 3.83 13.49
N LYS A 98 -15.13 4.51 12.88
CA LYS A 98 -16.55 4.13 12.92
C LYS A 98 -16.78 2.75 12.32
N ALA A 99 -16.17 2.45 11.16
CA ALA A 99 -16.28 1.13 10.54
C ALA A 99 -15.67 0.02 11.42
N SER A 100 -14.51 0.25 12.05
CA SER A 100 -13.86 -0.69 12.96
C SER A 100 -14.74 -1.01 14.18
N MET A 101 -15.47 -0.02 14.70
CA MET A 101 -16.40 -0.21 15.82
C MET A 101 -17.69 -0.94 15.44
N GLN A 102 -18.09 -0.92 14.17
CA GLN A 102 -19.34 -1.52 13.68
C GLN A 102 -19.16 -2.94 13.15
N LEU A 103 -17.94 -3.31 12.78
CA LEU A 103 -17.61 -4.64 12.26
C LEU A 103 -17.25 -5.60 13.41
N ASP A 104 -17.59 -6.87 13.24
CA ASP A 104 -17.19 -7.92 14.17
C ASP A 104 -15.70 -8.24 14.00
N TRP A 105 -14.97 -8.32 15.10
CA TRP A 105 -13.53 -8.57 15.13
C TRP A 105 -13.11 -9.93 14.52
N GLN A 106 -14.06 -10.84 14.33
CA GLN A 106 -13.87 -12.13 13.65
C GLN A 106 -14.04 -12.06 12.13
N THR A 107 -14.32 -10.89 11.54
CA THR A 107 -14.52 -10.76 10.09
C THR A 107 -13.27 -10.29 9.34
N PRO A 108 -13.08 -10.76 8.09
CA PRO A 108 -12.11 -10.20 7.15
C PRO A 108 -12.22 -8.68 7.02
N GLU A 109 -13.44 -8.15 6.96
CA GLU A 109 -13.71 -6.73 6.80
C GLU A 109 -13.18 -5.90 7.97
N TRP A 110 -13.32 -6.39 9.20
CA TRP A 110 -12.76 -5.71 10.37
C TRP A 110 -11.23 -5.68 10.32
N LEU A 111 -10.62 -6.80 9.92
CA LEU A 111 -9.16 -6.90 9.83
C LEU A 111 -8.60 -5.92 8.79
N GLU A 112 -9.26 -5.82 7.63
CA GLU A 112 -8.91 -4.87 6.58
C GLU A 112 -9.04 -3.42 7.06
N VAL A 113 -10.15 -3.05 7.72
CA VAL A 113 -10.35 -1.69 8.20
C VAL A 113 -9.28 -1.28 9.23
N ASN A 114 -8.92 -2.17 10.15
CA ASN A 114 -7.87 -1.89 11.13
C ASN A 114 -6.47 -1.85 10.49
N PHE A 115 -6.22 -2.63 9.44
CA PHE A 115 -5.02 -2.49 8.62
C PHE A 115 -4.95 -1.13 7.91
N LEU A 116 -6.06 -0.66 7.35
CA LEU A 116 -6.14 0.67 6.74
C LEU A 116 -5.94 1.79 7.77
N LEU A 117 -6.42 1.63 9.01
CA LEU A 117 -6.11 2.54 10.12
C LEU A 117 -4.61 2.56 10.44
N ALA A 118 -3.97 1.39 10.56
CA ALA A 118 -2.53 1.30 10.77
C ALA A 118 -1.75 2.06 9.69
N LEU A 119 -2.09 1.81 8.41
CA LEU A 119 -1.49 2.52 7.28
C LEU A 119 -1.73 4.03 7.34
N HIS A 120 -2.93 4.46 7.72
CA HIS A 120 -3.27 5.87 7.85
C HIS A 120 -2.38 6.58 8.87
N PHE A 121 -2.20 6.00 10.06
CA PHE A 121 -1.31 6.55 11.09
C PHE A 121 0.15 6.56 10.64
N VAL A 122 0.62 5.52 9.94
CA VAL A 122 1.97 5.51 9.34
C VAL A 122 2.14 6.68 8.37
N LYS A 123 1.15 6.96 7.51
CA LYS A 123 1.21 8.08 6.55
C LYS A 123 1.20 9.46 7.21
N LYS A 124 0.58 9.58 8.39
CA LYS A 124 0.60 10.80 9.23
C LYS A 124 1.87 10.95 10.07
N GLY A 125 2.69 9.89 10.21
CA GLY A 125 3.84 9.88 11.10
C GLY A 125 3.48 9.62 12.57
N GLU A 126 2.24 9.23 12.84
CA GLU A 126 1.69 8.96 14.18
C GLU A 126 1.99 7.51 14.59
N PHE A 127 3.27 7.18 14.76
CA PHE A 127 3.72 5.79 14.94
C PHE A 127 3.24 5.12 16.22
N ALA A 128 2.97 5.89 17.28
CA ALA A 128 2.43 5.36 18.52
C ALA A 128 1.05 4.73 18.28
N ASP A 129 0.17 5.44 17.56
CA ASP A 129 -1.16 4.96 17.20
C ASP A 129 -1.08 3.84 16.16
N ALA A 130 -0.19 3.96 15.17
CA ALA A 130 0.03 2.89 14.19
C ALA A 130 0.36 1.56 14.87
N LYS A 131 1.26 1.55 15.85
CA LYS A 131 1.66 0.33 16.59
C LYS A 131 0.47 -0.39 17.22
N LEU A 132 -0.50 0.35 17.75
CA LEU A 132 -1.71 -0.23 18.35
C LEU A 132 -2.48 -1.06 17.32
N TYR A 133 -2.75 -0.48 16.15
CA TYR A 133 -3.48 -1.16 15.08
C TYR A 133 -2.67 -2.28 14.42
N ILE A 134 -1.35 -2.12 14.27
CA ILE A 134 -0.46 -3.16 13.77
C ILE A 134 -0.52 -4.41 14.65
N SER A 135 -0.44 -4.26 15.99
CA SER A 135 -0.58 -5.40 16.91
C SER A 135 -1.92 -6.08 16.75
N VAL A 136 -3.01 -5.31 16.70
CA VAL A 136 -4.37 -5.84 16.54
C VAL A 136 -4.52 -6.66 15.25
N VAL A 137 -3.91 -6.22 14.15
CA VAL A 137 -3.96 -6.91 12.86
C VAL A 137 -3.11 -8.18 12.84
N LEU A 138 -1.87 -8.12 13.34
CA LEU A 138 -0.94 -9.26 13.29
C LEU A 138 -1.22 -10.33 14.36
N GLU A 139 -1.89 -9.97 15.45
CA GLU A 139 -2.28 -10.91 16.52
C GLU A 139 -3.66 -11.54 16.27
N ASN A 140 -4.40 -11.15 15.22
CA ASN A 140 -5.71 -11.73 14.92
C ASN A 140 -5.57 -13.11 14.27
N GLU A 141 -5.70 -14.14 15.08
CA GLU A 141 -5.63 -15.53 14.64
C GLU A 141 -6.97 -16.10 14.15
N HIS A 142 -8.07 -15.39 14.40
CA HIS A 142 -9.42 -15.87 14.19
C HIS A 142 -9.85 -15.78 12.72
N VAL A 143 -9.53 -14.68 12.05
CA VAL A 143 -9.88 -14.46 10.65
C VAL A 143 -9.06 -15.37 9.72
N ILE A 144 -7.79 -15.62 10.07
CA ILE A 144 -6.86 -16.40 9.26
C ILE A 144 -6.38 -17.62 10.07
N PRO A 145 -7.12 -18.74 10.04
CA PRO A 145 -6.82 -19.89 10.88
C PRO A 145 -5.58 -20.66 10.42
N SER A 146 -5.30 -20.71 9.11
CA SER A 146 -4.14 -21.43 8.56
C SER A 146 -2.82 -20.72 8.91
N PRO A 147 -1.86 -21.38 9.58
CA PRO A 147 -0.57 -20.77 9.89
C PRO A 147 0.22 -20.34 8.65
N VAL A 148 0.10 -21.08 7.54
CA VAL A 148 0.76 -20.76 6.27
C VAL A 148 0.18 -19.48 5.68
N GLN A 149 -1.15 -19.38 5.60
CA GLN A 149 -1.82 -18.19 5.09
C GLN A 149 -1.58 -16.99 6.02
N ARG A 150 -1.54 -17.22 7.34
CA ARG A 150 -1.24 -16.18 8.33
C ARG A 150 0.17 -15.62 8.17
N LYS A 151 1.16 -16.49 7.94
CA LYS A 151 2.53 -16.06 7.63
C LYS A 151 2.57 -15.20 6.37
N GLN A 152 1.92 -15.64 5.29
CA GLN A 152 1.86 -14.86 4.04
C GLN A 152 1.15 -13.51 4.23
N PHE A 153 0.06 -13.49 5.01
CA PHE A 153 -0.65 -12.27 5.37
C PHE A 153 0.25 -11.32 6.16
N HIS A 154 0.95 -11.80 7.20
CA HIS A 154 1.90 -11.00 7.97
C HIS A 154 3.00 -10.42 7.09
N GLU A 155 3.59 -11.23 6.20
CA GLU A 155 4.61 -10.76 5.27
C GLU A 155 4.09 -9.62 4.37
N LYS A 156 2.85 -9.73 3.86
CA LYS A 156 2.19 -8.69 3.05
C LYS A 156 1.88 -7.42 3.86
N VAL A 157 1.34 -7.56 5.07
CA VAL A 157 1.01 -6.42 5.95
C VAL A 157 2.27 -5.65 6.33
N ILE A 158 3.30 -6.35 6.80
CA ILE A 158 4.60 -5.77 7.14
C ILE A 158 5.21 -5.12 5.91
N ALA A 159 5.13 -5.78 4.76
CA ALA A 159 5.61 -5.22 3.51
C ALA A 159 4.98 -3.85 3.22
N ARG A 160 3.65 -3.77 3.22
CA ARG A 160 2.92 -2.55 2.88
C ARG A 160 3.13 -1.44 3.90
N LEU A 161 3.17 -1.77 5.20
CA LEU A 161 3.47 -0.81 6.27
C LEU A 161 4.88 -0.23 6.10
N SER A 162 5.89 -1.07 5.87
CA SER A 162 7.26 -0.64 5.63
C SER A 162 7.37 0.26 4.41
N ASP A 163 6.60 -0.03 3.34
CA ASP A 163 6.60 0.81 2.14
C ASP A 163 6.03 2.20 2.44
N GLU A 164 4.85 2.32 3.06
CA GLU A 164 4.28 3.63 3.42
C GLU A 164 5.16 4.39 4.43
N PHE A 165 5.77 3.67 5.37
CA PHE A 165 6.65 4.25 6.39
C PHE A 165 7.89 4.90 5.80
N VAL A 166 8.58 4.19 4.91
CA VAL A 166 9.77 4.69 4.22
C VAL A 166 9.43 5.94 3.41
N ILE A 167 8.30 5.89 2.69
CA ILE A 167 7.82 7.02 1.89
C ILE A 167 7.53 8.23 2.79
N HIS A 168 6.84 8.05 3.91
CA HIS A 168 6.57 9.13 4.86
C HIS A 168 7.87 9.76 5.39
N HIS A 169 8.83 8.95 5.83
CA HIS A 169 10.08 9.46 6.39
C HIS A 169 10.91 10.27 5.38
N LEU A 170 10.89 9.87 4.10
CA LEU A 170 11.63 10.56 3.05
C LEU A 170 10.95 11.85 2.57
N LYS A 171 9.61 11.91 2.57
CA LYS A 171 8.83 13.12 2.22
C LYS A 171 9.18 14.36 3.04
N SER A 172 9.59 14.17 4.30
CA SER A 172 9.90 15.26 5.23
C SER A 172 11.19 16.01 4.90
N ARG A 173 11.97 15.55 3.91
CA ARG A 173 13.29 16.09 3.58
C ARG A 173 13.24 16.72 2.20
N GLN A 174 13.34 18.05 2.17
CA GLN A 174 13.32 18.86 0.96
C GLN A 174 14.16 18.24 -0.16
N SER A 175 13.59 18.26 -1.35
CA SER A 175 14.22 17.72 -2.53
C SER A 175 13.83 18.53 -3.76
N GLY A 176 14.81 18.97 -4.53
CA GLY A 176 14.61 19.72 -5.78
C GLY A 176 14.07 18.84 -6.90
N GLU A 177 13.55 19.45 -7.96
CA GLU A 177 12.98 18.74 -9.10
C GLU A 177 14.00 17.77 -9.75
N ILE A 178 13.59 16.52 -9.98
CA ILE A 178 14.39 15.55 -10.73
C ILE A 178 14.32 15.89 -12.22
N ASP A 179 15.44 16.32 -12.81
CA ASP A 179 15.59 16.47 -14.26
C ASP A 179 15.61 15.10 -14.96
N PRO A 180 14.62 14.78 -15.82
CA PRO A 180 14.55 13.51 -16.53
C PRO A 180 15.75 13.21 -17.43
N GLN A 181 16.34 14.24 -18.06
CA GLN A 181 17.46 14.03 -18.99
C GLN A 181 18.72 13.64 -18.23
N LYS A 182 19.00 14.36 -17.14
CA LYS A 182 20.11 14.04 -16.25
C LYS A 182 19.94 12.65 -15.62
N LEU A 183 18.72 12.33 -15.16
CA LEU A 183 18.37 11.01 -14.63
C LEU A 183 18.66 9.91 -15.66
N GLU A 184 18.24 10.09 -16.91
CA GLU A 184 18.50 9.12 -17.99
C GLU A 184 20.01 8.86 -18.18
N ILE A 185 20.82 9.91 -18.26
CA ILE A 185 22.27 9.80 -18.43
C ILE A 185 22.90 9.01 -17.29
N ASP A 186 22.54 9.31 -16.05
CA ASP A 186 23.13 8.63 -14.88
C ASP A 186 22.63 7.19 -14.73
N VAL A 187 21.39 6.90 -15.14
CA VAL A 187 20.86 5.53 -15.23
C VAL A 187 21.66 4.72 -16.24
N LEU A 188 21.92 5.28 -17.44
CA LEU A 188 22.71 4.60 -18.48
C LEU A 188 24.13 4.27 -17.97
N LYS A 189 24.75 5.13 -17.18
CA LYS A 189 26.06 4.85 -16.56
C LYS A 189 26.01 3.63 -15.63
N ILE A 190 24.94 3.47 -14.86
CA ILE A 190 24.77 2.27 -14.01
C ILE A 190 24.54 1.03 -14.87
N LEU A 191 23.70 1.13 -15.91
CA LEU A 191 23.35 -0.02 -16.76
C LEU A 191 24.53 -0.54 -17.60
N VAL A 192 25.45 0.34 -18.00
CA VAL A 192 26.68 -0.03 -18.73
C VAL A 192 27.79 -0.52 -17.79
N SER A 193 27.66 -0.29 -16.48
CA SER A 193 28.59 -0.82 -15.49
C SER A 193 28.26 -2.27 -15.13
N ASP A 194 29.28 -3.10 -14.84
CA ASP A 194 29.13 -4.49 -14.39
C ASP A 194 28.62 -4.62 -12.93
N ARG A 195 27.76 -3.70 -12.49
CA ARG A 195 27.21 -3.72 -11.13
C ARG A 195 26.15 -4.81 -10.96
N SER A 196 26.29 -5.60 -9.90
CA SER A 196 25.27 -6.57 -9.50
C SER A 196 24.03 -5.86 -8.94
N ASP A 197 22.89 -6.55 -8.88
CA ASP A 197 21.66 -6.00 -8.31
C ASP A 197 21.86 -5.63 -6.83
N ASP A 198 22.58 -6.48 -6.09
CA ASP A 198 22.96 -6.22 -4.70
C ASP A 198 23.77 -4.94 -4.55
N ASP A 199 24.68 -4.63 -5.48
CA ASP A 199 25.47 -3.40 -5.42
C ASP A 199 24.60 -2.16 -5.70
N ILE A 200 23.59 -2.28 -6.55
CA ILE A 200 22.62 -1.21 -6.78
C ILE A 200 21.72 -1.02 -5.55
N LEU A 201 21.28 -2.11 -4.90
CA LEU A 201 20.53 -2.05 -3.64
C LEU A 201 21.34 -1.42 -2.51
N VAL A 202 22.63 -1.76 -2.39
CA VAL A 202 23.54 -1.10 -1.45
C VAL A 202 23.64 0.40 -1.76
N SER A 203 23.75 0.79 -3.03
CA SER A 203 23.76 2.20 -3.44
C SER A 203 22.48 2.95 -3.06
N ILE A 204 21.31 2.30 -3.11
CA ILE A 204 20.04 2.86 -2.63
C ILE A 204 20.09 3.08 -1.12
N SER A 205 20.57 2.10 -0.36
CA SER A 205 20.71 2.21 1.10
C SER A 205 21.70 3.29 1.51
N ASP A 206 22.86 3.39 0.85
CA ASP A 206 23.88 4.40 1.15
C ASP A 206 23.40 5.83 0.83
N SER A 207 22.49 5.96 -0.14
CA SER A 207 21.85 7.24 -0.50
C SER A 207 20.68 7.59 0.41
N THR A 208 20.32 6.70 1.34
CA THR A 208 19.19 6.87 2.25
C THR A 208 19.68 7.43 3.59
N PRO A 209 18.98 8.44 4.15
CA PRO A 209 19.35 8.92 5.47
C PRO A 209 19.29 7.84 6.55
N ILE A 210 20.28 7.84 7.43
CA ILE A 210 20.43 6.83 8.49
C ILE A 210 19.21 6.78 9.42
N GLU A 211 18.53 7.90 9.63
CA GLU A 211 17.32 7.93 10.45
C GLU A 211 16.17 7.15 9.79
N THR A 212 16.04 7.21 8.46
CA THR A 212 15.05 6.43 7.72
C THR A 212 15.35 4.94 7.83
N ALA A 213 16.63 4.54 7.71
CA ALA A 213 17.04 3.15 7.88
C ALA A 213 16.76 2.64 9.31
N ARG A 214 17.15 3.41 10.34
CA ARG A 214 16.86 3.06 11.75
C ARG A 214 15.36 2.94 12.02
N ALA A 215 14.59 3.88 11.49
CA ALA A 215 13.15 3.92 11.67
C ALA A 215 12.47 2.71 10.99
N LEU A 216 12.92 2.31 9.79
CA LEU A 216 12.49 1.07 9.13
C LEU A 216 12.81 -0.17 9.98
N TYR A 217 14.00 -0.25 10.57
CA TYR A 217 14.38 -1.35 11.48
C TYR A 217 13.48 -1.42 12.72
N LEU A 218 13.10 -0.27 13.30
CA LEU A 218 12.18 -0.22 14.42
C LEU A 218 10.79 -0.76 14.06
N LEU A 219 10.28 -0.42 12.88
CA LEU A 219 9.00 -0.95 12.41
C LEU A 219 9.07 -2.45 12.12
N GLU A 220 10.12 -2.89 11.42
CA GLU A 220 10.31 -4.30 11.06
C GLU A 220 10.50 -5.17 12.30
N SER A 221 11.30 -4.73 13.26
CA SER A 221 11.49 -5.46 14.54
C SER A 221 10.19 -5.56 15.32
N PHE A 222 9.47 -4.45 15.49
CA PHE A 222 8.16 -4.45 16.15
C PHE A 222 7.17 -5.38 15.46
N SER A 223 7.06 -5.30 14.13
CA SER A 223 6.08 -6.11 13.40
C SER A 223 6.47 -7.59 13.38
N ARG A 224 7.77 -7.92 13.40
CA ARG A 224 8.27 -9.29 13.52
C ARG A 224 8.03 -9.87 14.92
N GLU A 225 8.17 -9.07 15.97
CA GLU A 225 7.81 -9.47 17.34
C GLU A 225 6.33 -9.87 17.44
N LYS A 226 5.47 -9.18 16.70
CA LYS A 226 4.02 -9.40 16.70
C LYS A 226 3.55 -10.41 15.66
N SER A 227 4.45 -11.05 14.92
CA SER A 227 4.11 -11.97 13.84
C SER A 227 4.86 -13.30 13.95
N LEU A 228 4.56 -14.21 13.02
CA LEU A 228 5.25 -15.50 12.85
C LEU A 228 6.56 -15.37 12.06
N ALA A 229 7.01 -14.14 11.75
CA ALA A 229 8.22 -13.92 10.97
C ALA A 229 9.48 -14.12 11.82
N PRO A 230 10.63 -14.48 11.21
CA PRO A 230 11.89 -14.59 11.94
C PRO A 230 12.27 -13.27 12.62
N LEU A 231 12.57 -13.33 13.91
CA LEU A 231 12.87 -12.16 14.75
C LEU A 231 14.17 -11.44 14.36
N ALA A 232 15.16 -12.16 13.85
CA ALA A 232 16.48 -11.61 13.58
C ALA A 232 16.51 -10.81 12.27
N LEU A 233 16.77 -9.51 12.38
CA LEU A 233 17.15 -8.67 11.24
C LEU A 233 18.68 -8.71 11.05
N PRO A 234 19.18 -8.58 9.80
CA PRO A 234 20.62 -8.44 9.57
C PRO A 234 21.14 -7.16 10.21
N ASP A 235 22.40 -7.16 10.64
CA ASP A 235 23.07 -5.94 11.13
C ASP A 235 22.99 -4.83 10.07
N MET A 236 22.59 -3.62 10.48
CA MET A 236 22.25 -2.51 9.58
C MET A 236 23.46 -2.01 8.77
N GLU A 237 24.65 -2.00 9.39
CA GLU A 237 25.89 -1.52 8.74
C GLU A 237 26.51 -2.59 7.83
N SER A 238 26.22 -3.87 8.09
CA SER A 238 26.65 -4.97 7.25
C SER A 238 26.12 -4.86 5.81
N ARG A 239 26.84 -5.43 4.84
CA ARG A 239 26.38 -5.50 3.44
C ARG A 239 24.98 -6.11 3.32
N LYS A 240 24.68 -7.15 4.12
CA LYS A 240 23.36 -7.79 4.15
C LYS A 240 22.27 -6.84 4.67
N GLY A 241 22.58 -6.00 5.66
CA GLY A 241 21.68 -4.95 6.16
C GLY A 241 21.41 -3.89 5.10
N LYS A 242 22.46 -3.43 4.41
CA LYS A 242 22.32 -2.47 3.30
C LYS A 242 21.49 -3.02 2.15
N ILE A 243 21.69 -4.29 1.77
CA ILE A 243 20.84 -4.96 0.76
C ILE A 243 19.38 -5.02 1.24
N PHE A 244 19.16 -5.35 2.51
CA PHE A 244 17.82 -5.39 3.10
C PHE A 244 17.11 -4.03 3.04
N VAL A 245 17.78 -2.97 3.49
CA VAL A 245 17.26 -1.59 3.45
C VAL A 245 16.99 -1.17 2.02
N GLY A 246 17.98 -1.33 1.13
CA GLY A 246 17.88 -1.03 -0.29
C GLY A 246 16.72 -1.75 -0.97
N GLY A 247 16.50 -3.03 -0.66
CA GLY A 247 15.39 -3.82 -1.19
C GLY A 247 14.02 -3.31 -0.75
N LYS A 248 13.89 -2.89 0.51
CA LYS A 248 12.64 -2.30 1.04
C LYS A 248 12.35 -0.96 0.39
N LEU A 249 13.35 -0.09 0.27
CA LEU A 249 13.25 1.18 -0.45
C LEU A 249 12.86 0.93 -1.90
N PHE A 250 13.60 0.08 -2.61
CA PHE A 250 13.32 -0.24 -4.01
C PHE A 250 11.88 -0.71 -4.21
N ARG A 251 11.38 -1.60 -3.35
CA ARG A 251 9.98 -2.05 -3.41
C ARG A 251 8.99 -0.89 -3.21
N ALA A 252 9.21 -0.06 -2.18
CA ALA A 252 8.36 1.09 -1.89
C ALA A 252 8.31 2.07 -3.09
N PHE A 253 9.47 2.40 -3.66
CA PHE A 253 9.57 3.27 -4.83
C PHE A 253 9.00 2.63 -6.10
N LYS A 254 9.24 1.33 -6.32
CA LYS A 254 8.64 0.57 -7.42
C LYS A 254 7.13 0.65 -7.37
N SER A 255 6.52 0.51 -6.18
CA SER A 255 5.07 0.64 -6.00
C SER A 255 4.55 2.03 -6.40
N ARG A 256 5.28 3.11 -6.10
CA ARG A 256 4.92 4.48 -6.55
C ARG A 256 5.07 4.67 -8.05
N ALA A 257 6.16 4.17 -8.63
CA ALA A 257 6.43 4.29 -10.06
C ALA A 257 5.45 3.45 -10.90
N ARG A 258 4.92 2.35 -10.34
CA ARG A 258 4.03 1.42 -11.01
C ARG A 258 2.83 2.10 -11.67
N ALA A 259 2.15 3.02 -10.98
CA ALA A 259 0.99 3.71 -11.55
C ALA A 259 1.37 4.53 -12.80
N ALA A 260 2.57 5.12 -12.84
CA ALA A 260 3.04 5.91 -13.97
C ALA A 260 3.61 5.07 -15.12
N ILE A 261 4.04 3.84 -14.85
CA ILE A 261 4.70 2.94 -15.81
C ILE A 261 3.71 1.92 -16.39
N CYS A 262 2.80 1.40 -15.57
CA CYS A 262 2.01 0.21 -15.87
C CYS A 262 0.58 0.49 -16.33
N ASP A 263 0.14 1.75 -16.29
CA ASP A 263 -1.14 2.13 -16.92
C ASP A 263 -1.06 1.78 -18.42
N PRO A 264 -1.98 0.94 -18.97
CA PRO A 264 -2.02 0.62 -20.40
C PRO A 264 -2.05 1.84 -21.31
N GLU A 265 -2.61 2.95 -20.83
CA GLU A 265 -2.70 4.19 -21.58
C GLU A 265 -1.44 5.07 -21.45
N SER A 266 -0.53 4.75 -20.52
CA SER A 266 0.69 5.52 -20.32
C SER A 266 1.62 5.48 -21.54
N PRO A 267 2.29 6.60 -21.86
CA PRO A 267 3.28 6.63 -22.94
C PRO A 267 4.41 5.61 -22.76
N VAL A 268 4.78 5.28 -21.52
CA VAL A 268 5.83 4.31 -21.20
C VAL A 268 5.40 2.88 -21.51
N ASN A 269 4.19 2.47 -21.09
CA ASN A 269 3.69 1.13 -21.37
C ASN A 269 3.52 0.89 -22.88
N LYS A 270 2.96 1.88 -23.59
CA LYS A 270 2.82 1.85 -25.06
C LYS A 270 4.18 1.74 -25.75
N ALA A 271 5.12 2.61 -25.40
CA ALA A 271 6.47 2.59 -26.00
C ALA A 271 7.20 1.26 -25.75
N TRP A 272 7.16 0.75 -24.52
CA TRP A 272 7.78 -0.53 -24.18
C TRP A 272 7.21 -1.70 -24.98
N LYS A 273 5.88 -1.80 -25.09
CA LYS A 273 5.21 -2.88 -25.83
C LYS A 273 5.47 -2.81 -27.33
N GLU A 274 5.51 -1.62 -27.91
CA GLU A 274 5.67 -1.44 -29.36
C GLU A 274 7.13 -1.55 -29.81
N LYS A 275 8.08 -1.10 -28.98
CA LYS A 275 9.46 -0.83 -29.42
C LYS A 275 10.55 -1.26 -28.43
N GLY A 276 10.19 -1.88 -27.30
CA GLY A 276 11.14 -2.38 -26.30
C GLY A 276 11.98 -1.31 -25.61
N VAL A 277 13.07 -1.73 -24.95
CA VAL A 277 13.92 -0.86 -24.10
C VAL A 277 14.50 0.34 -24.86
N THR A 278 14.83 0.19 -26.15
CA THR A 278 15.46 1.23 -26.97
C THR A 278 14.55 2.42 -27.26
N SER A 279 13.24 2.30 -27.02
CA SER A 279 12.28 3.40 -27.15
C SER A 279 12.07 4.20 -25.86
N LEU A 280 12.54 3.65 -24.73
CA LEU A 280 12.47 4.32 -23.43
C LEU A 280 13.63 5.28 -23.22
N PHE A 281 14.73 5.04 -23.94
CA PHE A 281 15.97 5.81 -23.92
C PHE A 281 16.19 6.46 -25.28
N GLY A 282 16.41 7.78 -25.31
CA GLY A 282 16.57 8.54 -26.55
C GLY A 282 15.58 9.71 -26.71
N GLY A 283 16.10 10.92 -26.51
CA GLY A 283 15.51 12.21 -26.85
C GLY A 283 14.26 12.65 -26.07
N LYS A 284 13.38 11.71 -25.69
CA LYS A 284 12.13 11.96 -24.95
C LYS A 284 12.15 11.42 -23.51
N SER A 285 13.19 10.68 -23.12
CA SER A 285 13.44 10.22 -21.74
C SER A 285 12.20 9.61 -21.05
N LEU A 286 11.36 8.85 -21.77
CA LEU A 286 9.99 8.55 -21.33
C LEU A 286 9.96 7.82 -19.98
N LEU A 287 10.83 6.83 -19.77
CA LEU A 287 10.89 6.11 -18.49
C LEU A 287 11.43 7.00 -17.37
N ALA A 288 12.52 7.73 -17.62
CA ALA A 288 13.10 8.65 -16.65
C ALA A 288 12.10 9.75 -16.27
N ALA A 289 11.34 10.29 -17.24
CA ALA A 289 10.29 11.27 -17.03
C ALA A 289 9.11 10.70 -16.22
N SER A 290 8.69 9.46 -16.49
CA SER A 290 7.65 8.80 -15.69
C SER A 290 8.10 8.52 -14.26
N VAL A 291 9.33 8.06 -14.05
CA VAL A 291 9.86 7.84 -12.70
C VAL A 291 10.05 9.17 -11.96
N ALA A 292 10.64 10.18 -12.62
CA ALA A 292 10.78 11.53 -12.07
C ALA A 292 9.43 12.14 -11.70
N SER A 293 8.44 12.04 -12.59
CA SER A 293 7.07 12.49 -12.33
C SER A 293 6.42 11.73 -11.16
N ALA A 294 6.57 10.41 -11.11
CA ALA A 294 6.05 9.59 -10.02
C ALA A 294 6.66 9.98 -8.67
N PHE A 295 7.97 10.27 -8.65
CA PHE A 295 8.70 10.65 -7.44
C PHE A 295 8.39 12.08 -7.01
N ASN A 296 8.32 13.02 -7.96
CA ASN A 296 7.93 14.41 -7.71
C ASN A 296 6.49 14.49 -7.16
N ARG A 297 5.55 13.68 -7.69
CA ARG A 297 4.15 13.64 -7.20
C ARG A 297 4.00 13.21 -5.74
N VAL A 298 4.98 12.50 -5.20
CA VAL A 298 4.98 12.07 -3.81
C VAL A 298 6.02 12.82 -2.99
N ASP A 299 6.53 13.96 -3.46
CA ASP A 299 7.54 14.77 -2.77
C ASP A 299 8.78 13.96 -2.38
N LEU A 300 9.19 13.01 -3.22
CA LEU A 300 10.36 12.14 -3.02
C LEU A 300 11.45 12.42 -4.05
N ALA A 301 11.93 13.65 -4.14
CA ALA A 301 12.87 14.03 -5.19
C ALA A 301 14.35 13.78 -4.79
N ILE A 302 14.63 12.69 -4.06
CA ILE A 302 16.00 12.31 -3.70
C ILE A 302 16.67 11.71 -4.94
N TYR A 303 17.32 12.57 -5.73
CA TYR A 303 17.98 12.20 -6.98
C TYR A 303 18.92 10.99 -6.82
N ALA A 304 19.68 10.95 -5.72
CA ALA A 304 20.61 9.87 -5.42
C ALA A 304 19.94 8.49 -5.25
N ILE A 305 18.64 8.46 -4.89
CA ILE A 305 17.84 7.24 -4.83
C ILE A 305 17.13 6.97 -6.17
N ALA A 306 16.66 8.02 -6.84
CA ALA A 306 15.94 7.90 -8.12
C ALA A 306 16.79 7.18 -9.18
N VAL A 307 18.06 7.56 -9.34
CA VAL A 307 18.97 6.95 -10.33
C VAL A 307 19.08 5.43 -10.17
N PRO A 308 19.52 4.87 -9.02
CA PRO A 308 19.65 3.42 -8.86
C PRO A 308 18.30 2.68 -8.89
N VAL A 309 17.20 3.29 -8.42
CA VAL A 309 15.86 2.69 -8.54
C VAL A 309 15.43 2.55 -10.00
N THR A 310 15.59 3.61 -10.81
CA THR A 310 15.27 3.56 -12.24
C THR A 310 16.14 2.52 -12.95
N ALA A 311 17.43 2.43 -12.62
CA ALA A 311 18.33 1.42 -13.18
C ALA A 311 17.85 -0.01 -12.86
N LEU A 312 17.44 -0.29 -11.61
CA LEU A 312 16.88 -1.60 -11.26
C LEU A 312 15.55 -1.87 -11.99
N ILE A 313 14.64 -0.90 -12.11
CA ILE A 313 13.40 -1.04 -12.88
C ILE A 313 13.70 -1.49 -14.33
N VAL A 314 14.70 -0.86 -14.97
CA VAL A 314 15.12 -1.21 -16.34
C VAL A 314 15.70 -2.62 -16.39
N LYS A 315 16.59 -2.95 -15.46
CA LYS A 315 17.28 -4.25 -15.41
C LYS A 315 16.33 -5.41 -15.11
N THR A 316 15.32 -5.18 -14.27
CA THR A 316 14.27 -6.17 -13.96
C THR A 316 13.26 -6.31 -15.09
N GLY A 317 13.08 -5.27 -15.91
CA GLY A 317 12.08 -5.20 -16.98
C GLY A 317 10.72 -4.67 -16.51
N ILE A 318 10.01 -3.96 -17.40
CA ILE A 318 8.71 -3.35 -17.08
C ILE A 318 7.64 -4.41 -16.77
N GLU A 319 7.69 -5.57 -17.41
CA GLU A 319 6.74 -6.66 -17.16
C GLU A 319 6.80 -7.13 -15.69
N ALA A 320 8.00 -7.39 -15.17
CA ALA A 320 8.21 -7.73 -13.76
C ALA A 320 7.85 -6.59 -12.78
N VAL A 321 7.82 -5.34 -13.25
CA VAL A 321 7.35 -4.18 -12.46
C VAL A 321 5.83 -4.11 -12.46
N CYS A 322 5.20 -4.50 -13.57
CA CYS A 322 3.76 -4.48 -13.78
C CYS A 322 3.03 -5.77 -13.38
N ASP A 323 3.76 -6.83 -13.01
CA ASP A 323 3.16 -8.05 -12.46
C ASP A 323 2.41 -7.75 -11.16
N ALA A 324 1.12 -8.13 -11.15
CA ALA A 324 0.16 -7.88 -10.07
C ALA A 324 0.55 -8.67 -8.82
N THR A 325 1.10 -7.98 -7.82
CA THR A 325 1.23 -8.52 -6.46
C THR A 325 0.28 -7.85 -5.47
N GLU A 326 -0.40 -6.79 -5.86
CA GLU A 326 -1.44 -6.15 -5.06
C GLU A 326 -2.75 -6.23 -5.82
N GLU A 327 -3.67 -7.07 -5.36
CA GLU A 327 -5.11 -6.79 -5.31
C GLU A 327 -5.81 -7.97 -4.63
N ASP A 328 -5.67 -7.95 -3.30
CA ASP A 328 -6.61 -8.43 -2.26
C ASP A 328 -5.79 -8.94 -1.07
N PHE A 329 -5.74 -8.12 -0.01
CA PHE A 329 -5.04 -8.48 1.22
C PHE A 329 -5.80 -9.58 1.99
N ILE A 330 -7.10 -9.75 1.76
CA ILE A 330 -7.99 -10.67 2.49
C ILE A 330 -9.14 -11.24 1.61
N SER A 331 -8.86 -11.69 0.37
CA SER A 331 -9.82 -12.49 -0.41
C SER A 331 -9.39 -13.94 -0.59
#